data_AF-A0A924NAD3-F1
#
_entry.id   AF-A0A924NAD3-F1
#
_cell.length_a   1.000
_cell.length_b   1.000
_cell.length_c   1.000
_cell.angle_alpha   90.00
_cell.angle_beta   90.00
_cell.angle_gamma   90.00
#
_symmetry.space_group_name_H-M   'P 1'
#
loop_
_entity.id
_entity.type
_entity.pdbx_description
1 polymer ?
#
loop_
_entity_poly.entity_id
_entity_poly.type
_entity_poly.pdbx_seq_one_letter_code
_entity_poly.pdbx_strand_id
1 'polypeptide(L)' 'MTFGKGHHLHLIDGSAYIFRAYHALPPLTRKSDGLPVGAVAGFCNILFRYLEGNKSGDAPTHVAVIF' A
#
# COMPACT_ATOMS: atom_id res chain seq x y z
N MET A 1 12.26 -14.82 -14.85
CA MET A 1 10.78 -14.81 -15.01
C MET A 1 10.43 -13.82 -16.11
N THR A 2 9.61 -14.20 -17.07
CA THR A 2 9.20 -13.35 -18.20
C THR A 2 7.71 -13.01 -18.07
N PHE A 3 7.36 -11.72 -18.20
CA PHE A 3 5.97 -11.28 -18.24
C PHE A 3 5.33 -11.70 -19.57
N GLY A 4 4.06 -12.12 -19.53
CA GLY A 4 3.33 -12.64 -20.70
C GLY A 4 1.87 -12.20 -20.74
N LYS A 5 1.11 -12.74 -21.70
CA LYS A 5 -0.32 -12.46 -21.84
C LYS A 5 -1.07 -12.82 -20.54
N GLY A 6 -1.89 -11.91 -20.05
CA GLY A 6 -2.62 -12.06 -18.78
C GLY A 6 -1.81 -11.69 -17.54
N HIS A 7 -0.58 -11.18 -17.69
CA HIS A 7 0.17 -10.59 -16.58
C HIS A 7 -0.13 -9.08 -16.48
N HIS A 8 -0.51 -8.65 -15.30
CA HIS A 8 -0.79 -7.27 -14.94
C HIS A 8 0.17 -6.88 -13.82
N LEU A 9 1.15 -6.02 -14.12
CA LEU A 9 2.10 -5.47 -13.16
C LEU A 9 1.62 -4.08 -12.75
N HIS A 10 1.31 -3.93 -11.47
CA HIS A 10 0.92 -2.64 -10.92
C HIS A 10 2.07 -2.04 -10.09
N LEU A 11 2.41 -0.79 -10.41
CA LEU A 11 3.47 -0.04 -9.75
C LEU A 11 2.85 0.98 -8.80
N ILE A 12 3.32 1.01 -7.56
CA ILE A 12 2.83 1.91 -6.52
C ILE A 12 3.95 2.85 -6.12
N ASP A 13 3.68 4.15 -6.14
CA ASP A 13 4.55 5.17 -5.57
C ASP A 13 4.49 5.10 -4.03
N GLY A 14 5.52 4.52 -3.42
CA GLY A 14 5.62 4.33 -1.98
C GLY A 14 5.73 5.66 -1.23
N SER A 15 6.52 6.58 -1.76
CA SER A 15 6.80 7.89 -1.15
C SER A 15 5.54 8.75 -1.05
N ALA A 16 4.79 8.88 -2.15
CA ALA A 16 3.55 9.67 -2.16
C ALA A 16 2.45 9.05 -1.30
N TYR A 17 2.33 7.71 -1.30
CA TYR A 17 1.30 7.03 -0.53
C TYR A 17 1.60 7.03 0.97
N ILE A 18 2.85 6.83 1.39
CA ILE A 18 3.20 6.86 2.81
C ILE A 18 3.12 8.28 3.38
N PHE A 19 3.44 9.30 2.58
CA PHE A 19 3.24 10.70 2.94
C PHE A 19 1.76 11.01 3.15
N ARG A 20 0.88 10.58 2.23
CA ARG A 20 -0.57 10.72 2.40
C ARG A 20 -1.08 9.98 3.63
N ALA A 21 -0.60 8.76 3.88
CA ALA A 21 -0.97 7.98 5.06
C ALA A 21 -0.58 8.69 6.37
N TYR A 22 0.59 9.34 6.41
CA TYR A 22 1.03 10.10 7.59
C TYR A 22 0.09 11.26 7.93
N HIS A 23 -0.45 11.94 6.92
CA HIS A 23 -1.29 13.14 7.10
C HIS A 23 -2.81 12.86 7.14
N ALA A 24 -3.25 11.63 6.86
CA ALA A 24 -4.69 11.33 6.72
C ALA A 24 -5.44 11.11 8.04
N LEU A 25 -4.75 10.74 9.12
CA LEU A 25 -5.36 10.36 10.39
C LEU A 25 -4.78 11.17 11.55
N PRO A 26 -5.51 11.32 12.67
CA PRO A 26 -4.95 11.82 13.92
C PRO A 26 -3.71 11.01 14.35
N PRO A 27 -2.80 11.58 15.15
CA PRO A 27 -1.60 10.87 15.60
C PRO A 27 -1.94 9.53 16.26
N LEU A 28 -1.50 8.44 15.64
CA LEU A 28 -1.60 7.09 16.19
C LEU A 28 -0.24 6.68 16.74
N THR A 29 -0.22 6.32 18.03
CA THR A 29 0.99 5.86 18.72
C THR A 29 0.78 4.46 19.29
N ARG A 30 1.86 3.69 19.31
CA ARG A 30 1.86 2.36 19.92
C ARG A 30 1.82 2.50 21.45
N LYS A 31 0.92 1.77 22.11
CA LYS A 31 0.69 1.87 23.56
C LYS A 31 1.90 1.50 24.43
N SER A 32 2.77 0.61 23.96
CA SER A 32 3.90 0.09 24.75
C SER A 32 5.05 1.09 24.93
N ASP A 33 5.26 1.99 23.97
CA ASP A 33 6.44 2.86 23.93
C ASP A 33 6.19 4.24 23.30
N GLY A 34 4.95 4.54 22.91
CA GLY A 34 4.57 5.82 22.33
C GLY A 34 5.05 6.04 20.90
N LEU A 35 5.66 5.06 20.22
CA LEU A 35 6.17 5.25 18.86
C LEU A 35 5.02 5.60 17.90
N PRO A 36 5.14 6.67 17.08
CA PRO A 36 4.16 6.95 16.03
C PRO A 36 4.12 5.84 14.99
N VAL A 37 2.91 5.35 14.68
CA VAL A 37 2.67 4.24 13.76
C VAL A 37 1.64 4.57 12.68
N GLY A 38 1.06 5.77 12.69
CA GLY A 38 -0.03 6.17 11.80
C GLY A 38 0.28 6.01 10.31
N ALA A 39 1.46 6.47 9.86
CA ALA A 39 1.86 6.33 8.46
C ALA A 39 1.95 4.87 8.01
N VAL A 40 2.58 4.01 8.82
CA VAL A 40 2.75 2.59 8.51
C VAL A 40 1.39 1.90 8.48
N ALA A 41 0.57 2.11 9.52
CA ALA A 41 -0.76 1.52 9.60
C ALA A 41 -1.67 1.97 8.43
N GLY A 42 -1.65 3.25 8.09
CA GLY A 42 -2.40 3.80 6.96
C GLY A 42 -1.91 3.24 5.62
N PHE A 43 -0.58 3.21 5.40
CA PHE A 43 0.01 2.69 4.17
C PHE A 43 -0.31 1.21 3.96
N CYS A 44 -0.13 0.38 4.98
CA CYS A 44 -0.50 -1.04 4.94
C CYS A 44 -1.99 -1.23 4.65
N ASN A 45 -2.87 -0.43 5.26
CA ASN A 45 -4.31 -0.51 4.99
C ASN A 45 -4.66 -0.13 3.54
N ILE A 46 -4.00 0.89 2.97
CA ILE A 46 -4.24 1.27 1.57
C ILE A 46 -3.82 0.13 0.63
N LEU A 47 -2.64 -0.46 0.85
CA LEU A 47 -2.17 -1.60 0.05
C LEU A 47 -3.11 -2.80 0.20
N PHE A 48 -3.53 -3.12 1.42
CA PHE A 48 -4.44 -4.24 1.68
C PHE A 48 -5.78 -4.07 0.95
N ARG A 49 -6.40 -2.88 1.06
CA ARG A 49 -7.66 -2.58 0.35
C ARG A 49 -7.50 -2.61 -1.16
N TYR A 50 -6.35 -2.18 -1.67
CA TYR A 50 -6.05 -2.21 -3.09
C TYR A 50 -5.96 -3.64 -3.64
N LEU A 51 -5.31 -4.55 -2.90
CA LEU A 51 -5.18 -5.96 -3.26
C LEU A 51 -6.52 -6.69 -3.14
N GLU A 52 -7.24 -6.50 -2.04
CA GLU A 52 -8.53 -7.17 -1.81
C GLU A 52 -9.66 -6.64 -2.72
N GLY A 53 -9.60 -5.35 -3.09
CA GLY A 53 -10.63 -4.71 -3.91
C GLY A 53 -10.51 -5.00 -5.41
N ASN A 54 -9.35 -5.41 -5.90
CA ASN A 54 -9.13 -5.69 -7.32
C ASN A 54 -9.30 -7.18 -7.62
N LYS A 55 -10.54 -7.59 -7.89
CA LYS A 55 -10.90 -8.97 -8.33
C LYS A 55 -11.43 -9.02 -9.78
N SER A 56 -11.36 -7.91 -10.51
CA SER A 56 -11.80 -7.82 -11.92
C SER A 56 -10.76 -8.39 -12.88
N GLY A 57 -11.05 -8.38 -14.18
CA GLY A 57 -10.12 -8.88 -15.21
C GLY A 57 -8.77 -8.16 -15.25
N ASP A 58 -8.68 -6.95 -14.71
CA ASP A 58 -7.44 -6.17 -14.61
C ASP A 58 -6.76 -6.28 -13.23
N ALA A 59 -7.12 -7.28 -12.43
CA ALA A 59 -6.52 -7.49 -11.12
C ALA A 59 -4.98 -7.64 -11.21
N PRO A 60 -4.21 -7.08 -10.27
CA PRO A 60 -2.76 -7.23 -10.28
C PRO A 60 -2.37 -8.68 -10.12
N THR A 61 -1.56 -9.18 -11.06
CA THR A 61 -0.84 -10.46 -10.90
C THR A 61 0.49 -10.26 -10.19
N HIS A 62 1.05 -9.04 -10.26
CA HIS A 62 2.30 -8.65 -9.66
C HIS A 62 2.17 -7.21 -9.15
N VAL A 63 2.82 -6.92 -8.03
CA VAL A 63 2.89 -5.56 -7.47
C VAL A 63 4.32 -5.24 -7.11
N ALA A 64 4.74 -4.00 -7.39
CA ALA A 64 5.97 -3.44 -6.89
C ALA A 64 5.72 -2.05 -6.28
N VAL A 65 6.28 -1.82 -5.10
CA VAL A 65 6.30 -0.50 -4.45
C VAL A 65 7.65 0.14 -4.74
N ILE A 66 7.65 1.35 -5.30
CA ILE A 66 8.85 2.07 -5.74
C ILE A 66 9.06 3.28 -4.82
N PHE A 67 10.33 3.61 -4.53
CA PHE A 67 10.75 4.71 -3.68
C PHE A 67 11.69 5.66 -4.41
#